data_AF-A0AAV2PVC8-F1
#
_entry.id   AF-A0AAV2PVC8-F1
#
_cell.length_a   1.000
_cell.length_b   1.000
_cell.length_c   1.000
_cell.angle_alpha   90.00
_cell.angle_beta   90.00
_cell.angle_gamma   90.00
#
_symmetry.space_group_name_H-M   'P 1'
#
loop_
_entity.id
_entity.type
_entity.pdbx_description
1 polymer ?
#
loop_
_entity_poly.entity_id
_entity_poly.type
_entity_poly.pdbx_seq_one_letter_code
_entity_poly.pdbx_strand_id
1 'polypeptide(L)'
;MAYTKVLTPSLSPLSDLLGPLPTDDDCMPVVEDPTEAKTRASILGRLEEQVRAASNEQYTLVVPPTLLDQVADDVLRLAQDEPCGLRGCFLTVRLADVTSSTESETYTRLAQVKADQFTPTTHELLLTLRPDPASWFTKMARIFRSLSKRRMVISPQFELIKQRLYNFED
;
A
#
# COMPACT_ATOMS: atom_id res chain seq x y z
N MET A 1 17.52 -37.95 75.98
CA MET A 1 16.95 -38.26 74.65
C MET A 1 17.62 -37.34 73.64
N ALA A 2 18.51 -37.88 72.79
CA ALA A 2 19.24 -37.13 71.79
C ALA A 2 18.48 -37.15 70.46
N TYR A 3 18.28 -35.99 69.84
CA TYR A 3 17.68 -35.86 68.52
C TYR A 3 18.77 -35.45 67.51
N THR A 4 19.05 -36.33 66.55
CA THR A 4 19.94 -36.07 65.43
C THR A 4 19.15 -35.35 64.33
N LYS A 5 19.50 -34.10 64.00
CA LYS A 5 19.00 -33.41 62.81
C LYS A 5 19.81 -33.88 61.59
N VAL A 6 19.14 -34.57 60.67
CA VAL A 6 19.69 -34.87 59.34
C VAL A 6 19.52 -33.60 58.48
N LEU A 7 20.62 -33.08 57.95
CA LEU A 7 20.59 -32.01 56.95
C LEU A 7 20.39 -32.65 55.58
N THR A 8 19.22 -32.45 54.97
CA THR A 8 19.06 -32.65 53.54
C THR A 8 19.54 -31.40 52.80
N PRO A 9 20.31 -31.53 51.70
CA PRO A 9 20.63 -30.37 50.88
C PRO A 9 19.36 -29.95 50.14
N SER A 10 18.91 -28.71 50.36
CA SER A 10 17.86 -28.10 49.55
C SER A 10 18.42 -27.90 48.15
N LEU A 11 17.90 -28.64 47.17
CA LEU A 11 18.13 -28.36 45.76
C LEU A 11 17.44 -27.03 45.43
N SER A 12 18.20 -25.93 45.51
CA SER A 12 17.79 -24.66 44.91
C SER A 12 17.69 -24.89 43.39
N PRO A 13 16.51 -24.66 42.77
CA PRO A 13 16.34 -24.85 41.34
C PRO A 13 17.23 -23.87 40.56
N LEU A 14 17.70 -24.32 39.40
CA LEU A 14 18.54 -23.58 38.44
C LEU A 14 17.98 -22.21 38.01
N SER A 15 16.71 -21.92 38.34
CA SER A 15 16.02 -20.66 38.08
C SER A 15 16.62 -19.47 38.84
N ASP A 16 17.26 -19.68 39.98
CA ASP A 16 17.85 -18.58 40.76
C ASP A 16 19.18 -18.06 40.17
N LEU A 17 19.80 -18.81 39.24
CA LEU A 17 21.08 -18.43 38.62
C LEU A 17 20.90 -17.58 37.36
N LEU A 18 19.72 -17.64 36.71
CA LEU A 18 19.51 -17.07 35.36
C LEU A 18 18.75 -15.73 35.35
N GLY A 19 18.22 -15.28 36.50
CA GLY A 19 17.38 -14.09 36.56
C GLY A 19 16.08 -14.23 35.74
N PRO A 20 15.15 -13.27 35.83
CA PRO A 20 13.96 -13.27 34.99
C PRO A 20 14.36 -13.17 33.53
N LEU A 21 14.08 -14.22 32.76
CA LEU A 21 14.23 -14.19 31.31
C LEU A 21 13.32 -13.09 30.75
N PRO A 22 13.81 -12.23 29.84
CA PRO A 22 12.94 -11.29 29.15
C PRO A 22 11.83 -12.07 28.46
N THR A 23 10.58 -11.67 28.70
CA THR A 23 9.42 -12.21 27.99
C THR A 23 9.50 -11.76 26.54
N ASP A 24 9.47 -12.72 25.61
CA ASP A 24 9.73 -12.56 24.16
C ASP A 24 8.78 -11.59 23.40
N ASP A 25 7.95 -10.80 24.08
CA ASP A 25 7.03 -9.85 23.44
C ASP A 25 7.67 -8.48 23.13
N ASP A 26 8.81 -8.15 23.71
CA ASP A 26 9.53 -6.89 23.44
C ASP A 26 10.89 -7.18 22.79
N CYS A 27 11.07 -6.72 21.55
CA CYS A 27 12.37 -6.56 20.85
C CYS A 27 12.83 -7.67 19.88
N MET A 28 11.95 -8.21 19.04
CA MET A 28 12.42 -8.62 17.71
C MET A 28 12.40 -7.39 16.80
N PRO A 29 13.55 -6.84 16.35
CA PRO A 29 13.53 -5.83 15.30
C PRO A 29 12.86 -6.44 14.08
N VAL A 30 11.91 -5.73 13.48
CA VAL A 30 11.33 -6.12 12.19
C VAL A 30 12.48 -6.14 11.19
N VAL A 31 13.02 -7.33 10.92
CA VAL A 31 14.06 -7.51 9.90
C VAL A 31 13.36 -7.38 8.56
N GLU A 32 13.46 -6.19 7.97
CA GLU A 32 12.92 -5.90 6.64
C GLU A 32 13.57 -6.86 5.64
N ASP A 33 12.78 -7.76 5.05
CA ASP A 33 13.30 -8.76 4.11
C ASP A 33 13.87 -8.03 2.89
N PRO A 34 15.15 -8.23 2.52
CA PRO A 34 15.74 -7.60 1.32
C PRO A 34 14.97 -7.90 0.03
N THR A 35 14.17 -8.97 0.02
CA THR A 35 13.27 -9.35 -1.08
C THR A 35 12.04 -8.45 -1.12
N GLU A 36 11.47 -8.14 0.04
CA GLU A 36 10.30 -7.26 0.19
C GLU A 36 10.65 -5.83 -0.24
N ALA A 37 11.79 -5.31 0.20
CA ALA A 37 12.27 -3.97 -0.18
C ALA A 37 12.45 -3.83 -1.70
N LYS A 38 13.01 -4.84 -2.38
CA LYS A 38 13.13 -4.87 -3.85
C LYS A 38 11.78 -4.91 -4.54
N THR A 39 10.85 -5.67 -3.97
CA THR A 39 9.50 -5.84 -4.51
C THR A 39 8.72 -4.52 -4.41
N ARG A 40 8.80 -3.85 -3.26
CA ARG A 40 8.27 -2.50 -3.04
C ARG A 40 8.81 -1.51 -4.07
N ALA A 41 10.14 -1.44 -4.21
CA ALA A 41 10.80 -0.53 -5.14
C ALA A 41 10.37 -0.77 -6.61
N SER A 42 10.20 -2.04 -6.99
CA SER A 42 9.73 -2.41 -8.34
C SER A 42 8.32 -1.90 -8.62
N ILE A 43 7.38 -2.08 -7.69
CA ILE A 43 6.00 -1.56 -7.86
C ILE A 43 5.97 -0.05 -7.84
N LEU A 44 6.67 0.58 -6.90
CA LEU A 44 6.73 2.04 -6.81
C LEU A 44 7.26 2.65 -8.12
N GLY A 45 8.37 2.11 -8.66
CA GLY A 45 8.93 2.58 -9.92
C GLY A 45 7.97 2.43 -11.10
N ARG A 46 7.25 1.31 -11.20
CA ARG A 46 6.21 1.10 -12.24
C ARG A 46 5.05 2.07 -12.07
N LEU A 47 4.58 2.28 -10.83
CA LEU A 47 3.47 3.19 -10.55
C LEU A 47 3.85 4.63 -10.91
N GLU A 48 5.05 5.08 -10.53
CA GLU A 48 5.58 6.38 -10.92
C GLU A 48 5.67 6.55 -12.43
N GLU A 49 6.19 5.56 -13.14
CA GLU A 49 6.28 5.56 -14.60
C GLU A 49 4.90 5.66 -15.24
N GLN A 50 3.95 4.86 -14.77
CA GLN A 50 2.59 4.85 -15.30
C GLN A 50 1.84 6.15 -15.02
N VAL A 51 1.94 6.70 -13.81
CA VAL A 51 1.29 7.98 -13.47
C VAL A 51 1.94 9.14 -14.25
N ARG A 52 3.26 9.09 -14.46
CA ARG A 52 3.97 10.06 -15.31
C ARG A 52 3.54 9.94 -16.77
N ALA A 53 3.42 8.73 -17.31
CA ALA A 53 2.97 8.45 -18.67
C ALA A 53 1.51 8.84 -18.89
N ALA A 54 0.66 8.71 -17.86
CA ALA A 54 -0.74 9.10 -17.91
C ALA A 54 -0.97 10.62 -18.01
N SER A 55 0.09 11.44 -17.89
CA SER A 55 0.03 12.89 -18.15
C SER A 55 -0.14 13.19 -19.65
N ASN A 56 -1.38 13.27 -20.11
CA ASN A 56 -1.75 13.48 -21.52
C ASN A 56 -1.64 14.95 -22.00
N GLU A 57 -1.92 15.24 -23.27
CA GLU A 57 -1.85 16.59 -23.86
C GLU A 57 -2.70 17.65 -23.12
N GLN A 58 -3.78 17.22 -22.47
CA GLN A 58 -4.72 18.10 -21.78
C GLN A 58 -4.21 18.46 -20.38
N TYR A 59 -3.57 17.53 -19.67
CA TYR A 59 -3.08 17.77 -18.32
C TYR A 59 -1.75 17.09 -17.95
N THR A 60 -1.01 17.75 -17.06
CA THR A 60 0.14 17.19 -16.34
C THR A 60 -0.29 16.85 -14.92
N LEU A 61 -0.17 15.58 -14.53
CA LEU A 61 -0.49 15.14 -13.17
C LEU A 61 0.62 15.60 -12.22
N VAL A 62 0.21 16.24 -11.13
CA VAL A 62 1.09 16.64 -10.01
C VAL A 62 0.69 15.80 -8.83
N VAL A 63 1.55 14.85 -8.48
CA VAL A 63 1.33 13.89 -7.40
C VAL A 63 1.98 14.42 -6.12
N PRO A 64 1.26 14.44 -4.98
CA PRO A 64 1.85 14.75 -3.69
C PRO A 64 3.06 13.86 -3.38
N PRO A 65 4.07 14.39 -2.67
CA PRO A 65 5.13 13.55 -2.14
C PRO A 65 4.52 12.46 -1.25
N THR A 66 5.16 11.29 -1.20
CA THR A 66 4.74 10.12 -0.41
C THR A 66 3.41 9.45 -0.80
N LEU A 67 2.60 10.01 -1.71
CA LEU A 67 1.34 9.36 -2.11
C LEU A 67 1.60 7.97 -2.70
N LEU A 68 2.53 7.89 -3.65
CA LEU A 68 2.82 6.63 -4.34
C LEU A 68 3.55 5.64 -3.42
N ASP A 69 4.31 6.12 -2.44
CA ASP A 69 4.88 5.30 -1.38
C ASP A 69 3.80 4.62 -0.56
N GLN A 70 2.83 5.40 -0.05
CA GLN A 70 1.71 4.86 0.72
C GLN A 70 0.88 3.86 -0.09
N VAL A 71 0.65 4.17 -1.36
CA VAL A 71 -0.03 3.25 -2.28
C VAL A 71 0.77 1.96 -2.46
N ALA A 72 2.09 2.02 -2.63
CA ALA A 72 2.92 0.83 -2.78
C ALA A 72 2.86 -0.06 -1.52
N ASP A 73 2.91 0.55 -0.34
CA ASP A 73 2.82 -0.15 0.95
C ASP A 73 1.44 -0.82 1.11
N ASP A 74 0.36 -0.11 0.78
CA ASP A 74 -1.00 -0.66 0.83
C ASP A 74 -1.25 -1.75 -0.21
N VAL A 75 -0.65 -1.63 -1.40
CA VAL A 75 -0.72 -2.68 -2.44
C VAL A 75 -0.04 -3.96 -1.95
N LEU A 76 1.14 -3.86 -1.34
CA LEU A 76 1.82 -5.02 -0.76
C LEU A 76 0.99 -5.66 0.34
N ARG A 77 0.49 -4.84 1.26
CA ARG A 77 -0.34 -5.28 2.38
C ARG A 77 -1.64 -5.96 1.93
N LEU A 78 -2.33 -5.44 0.92
CA LEU A 78 -3.56 -6.06 0.41
C LEU A 78 -3.30 -7.35 -0.38
N ALA A 79 -2.14 -7.44 -1.01
CA ALA A 79 -1.77 -8.61 -1.81
C ALA A 79 -1.21 -9.76 -0.96
N GLN A 80 -0.68 -9.51 0.25
CA GLN A 80 -0.03 -10.55 1.06
C GLN A 80 -0.96 -11.74 1.39
N ASP A 81 -2.26 -11.47 1.57
CA ASP A 81 -3.27 -12.47 1.95
C ASP A 81 -3.90 -13.17 0.72
N GLU A 82 -3.43 -12.86 -0.48
CA GLU A 82 -3.97 -13.39 -1.72
C GLU A 82 -3.13 -14.54 -2.29
N PRO A 83 -3.75 -15.46 -3.07
CA PRO A 83 -2.99 -16.47 -3.80
C PRO A 83 -1.93 -15.84 -4.70
N CYS A 84 -0.71 -16.38 -4.61
CA CYS A 84 0.47 -15.87 -5.30
C CYS A 84 0.95 -14.49 -4.84
N GLY A 85 0.39 -13.93 -3.77
CA GLY A 85 0.76 -12.64 -3.22
C GLY A 85 0.72 -11.54 -4.29
N LEU A 86 1.65 -10.60 -4.19
CA LEU A 86 1.83 -9.55 -5.18
C LEU A 86 2.01 -10.05 -6.62
N ARG A 87 2.58 -11.24 -6.84
CA ARG A 87 2.81 -11.75 -8.21
C ARG A 87 1.51 -12.00 -8.97
N GLY A 88 0.44 -12.35 -8.25
CA GLY A 88 -0.91 -12.51 -8.80
C GLY A 88 -1.69 -11.20 -8.95
N CYS A 89 -1.12 -10.07 -8.54
CA CYS A 89 -1.79 -8.78 -8.55
C CYS A 89 -1.84 -8.15 -9.95
N PHE A 90 -3.04 -7.69 -10.32
CA PHE A 90 -3.24 -6.75 -11.42
C PHE A 90 -3.75 -5.42 -10.86
N LEU A 91 -2.95 -4.37 -11.00
CA LEU A 91 -3.26 -3.05 -10.49
C LEU A 91 -3.86 -2.19 -11.62
N THR A 92 -5.10 -1.79 -11.47
CA THR A 92 -5.74 -0.80 -12.34
C THR A 92 -5.73 0.57 -11.65
N VAL A 93 -5.13 1.56 -12.29
CA VAL A 93 -5.07 2.95 -11.80
C VAL A 93 -6.10 3.79 -12.56
N ARG A 94 -7.00 4.44 -11.83
CA ARG A 94 -8.04 5.32 -12.38
C ARG A 94 -8.07 6.68 -11.68
N LEU A 95 -8.49 7.69 -12.42
CA LEU A 95 -8.64 9.07 -11.96
C LEU A 95 -10.11 9.44 -11.94
N ALA A 96 -10.62 9.88 -10.79
CA ALA A 96 -11.96 10.41 -10.68
C ALA A 96 -12.08 11.74 -11.45
N ASP A 97 -13.20 11.93 -12.16
CA ASP A 97 -13.46 13.18 -12.88
C ASP A 97 -13.78 14.30 -11.88
N VAL A 98 -13.23 15.50 -12.12
CA VAL A 98 -13.49 16.72 -11.35
C VAL A 98 -14.97 17.11 -11.40
N THR A 99 -15.66 16.76 -12.48
CA THR A 99 -17.06 17.11 -12.72
C THR A 99 -18.05 16.08 -12.16
N SER A 100 -17.54 14.95 -11.66
CA SER A 100 -18.38 13.91 -11.09
C SER A 100 -18.99 14.35 -9.76
N SER A 101 -20.30 14.22 -9.64
CA SER A 101 -21.01 14.42 -8.38
C SER A 101 -20.97 13.13 -7.56
N THR A 102 -21.22 13.23 -6.25
CA THR A 102 -21.26 12.08 -5.32
C THR A 102 -22.24 10.98 -5.75
N GLU A 103 -23.21 11.31 -6.59
CA GLU A 103 -24.24 10.37 -7.09
C GLU A 103 -23.84 9.65 -8.38
N SER A 104 -22.81 10.13 -9.10
CA SER A 104 -22.34 9.54 -10.36
C SER A 104 -20.84 9.79 -10.52
N GLU A 105 -20.01 9.04 -9.77
CA GLU A 105 -18.56 9.06 -9.95
C GLU A 105 -18.18 8.44 -11.30
N THR A 106 -17.61 9.27 -12.18
CA THR A 106 -17.02 8.83 -13.45
C THR A 106 -15.50 8.76 -13.29
N TYR A 107 -14.89 7.77 -13.93
CA TYR A 107 -13.45 7.53 -13.83
C TYR A 107 -12.80 7.42 -15.21
N THR A 108 -11.60 7.99 -15.33
CA THR A 108 -10.71 7.77 -16.47
C THR A 108 -9.63 6.77 -16.07
N ARG A 109 -9.49 5.67 -16.82
CA ARG A 109 -8.40 4.71 -16.60
C ARG A 109 -7.08 5.37 -17.02
N LEU A 110 -6.13 5.45 -16.09
CA LEU A 110 -4.81 6.02 -16.31
C LEU A 110 -3.80 4.97 -16.76
N ALA A 111 -3.81 3.81 -16.09
CA ALA A 111 -2.83 2.78 -16.33
C ALA A 111 -3.30 1.41 -15.83
N GLN A 112 -2.62 0.38 -16.31
CA GLN A 112 -2.77 -0.99 -15.82
C GLN A 112 -1.39 -1.61 -15.66
N VAL A 113 -1.13 -2.21 -14.51
CA VAL A 113 0.15 -2.80 -14.17
C VAL A 113 -0.08 -4.24 -13.73
N LYS A 114 0.45 -5.18 -14.51
CA LYS A 114 0.57 -6.57 -14.06
C LYS A 114 1.89 -6.70 -13.29
N ALA A 115 1.83 -7.20 -12.05
CA ALA A 115 3.02 -7.32 -11.21
C ALA A 115 4.03 -8.32 -11.79
N ASP A 116 3.59 -9.51 -12.17
CA ASP A 116 4.40 -10.56 -12.80
C ASP A 116 3.75 -11.05 -14.10
N GLN A 117 4.50 -11.04 -15.21
CA GLN A 117 4.00 -11.49 -16.50
C GLN A 117 3.76 -13.01 -16.56
N PHE A 118 4.54 -13.78 -15.79
CA PHE A 118 4.51 -15.25 -15.81
C PHE A 118 3.51 -15.86 -14.83
N THR A 119 3.01 -15.07 -13.88
CA THR A 119 2.01 -15.52 -12.91
C THR A 119 0.60 -15.15 -13.42
N PRO A 120 -0.38 -16.08 -13.40
CA PRO A 120 -1.77 -15.75 -13.68
C PRO A 120 -2.30 -14.71 -12.70
N THR A 121 -3.17 -13.82 -13.16
CA THR A 121 -3.81 -12.85 -12.25
C THR A 121 -4.82 -13.57 -11.36
N THR A 122 -4.69 -13.38 -10.04
CA THR A 122 -5.58 -14.00 -9.04
C THR A 122 -6.55 -12.99 -8.43
N HIS A 123 -6.13 -11.73 -8.32
CA HIS A 123 -6.91 -10.63 -7.78
C HIS A 123 -6.59 -9.32 -8.50
N GLU A 124 -7.55 -8.41 -8.49
CA GLU A 124 -7.38 -7.06 -9.02
C GLU A 124 -7.38 -6.05 -7.87
N LEU A 125 -6.45 -5.10 -7.91
CA LEU A 125 -6.45 -3.93 -7.05
C LEU A 125 -6.82 -2.71 -7.88
N LEU A 126 -7.82 -1.96 -7.42
CA LEU A 126 -8.34 -0.79 -8.09
C LEU A 126 -7.96 0.46 -7.31
N LEU A 127 -6.96 1.17 -7.81
CA LEU A 127 -6.48 2.43 -7.25
C LEU A 127 -7.23 3.60 -7.87
N THR A 128 -7.91 4.37 -7.03
CA THR A 128 -8.67 5.57 -7.42
C THR A 128 -7.96 6.80 -6.89
N LEU A 129 -7.37 7.56 -7.79
CA LEU A 129 -6.81 8.88 -7.52
C LEU A 129 -7.91 9.94 -7.71
N ARG A 130 -7.98 10.91 -6.81
CA ARG A 130 -8.95 12.01 -6.90
C ARG A 130 -8.22 13.34 -7.11
N PRO A 131 -8.73 14.25 -7.95
CA PRO A 131 -8.24 15.62 -8.00
C PRO A 131 -8.41 16.31 -6.64
N ASP A 132 -7.45 17.13 -6.22
CA ASP A 132 -7.54 17.87 -4.97
C ASP A 132 -8.61 18.99 -5.08
N PRO A 133 -9.70 18.95 -4.28
CA PRO A 133 -10.76 19.97 -4.32
C PRO A 133 -10.28 21.34 -3.80
N ALA A 134 -9.25 21.37 -2.95
CA ALA A 134 -8.62 22.59 -2.45
C ALA A 134 -7.66 23.21 -3.47
N SER A 135 -7.45 22.55 -4.61
CA SER A 135 -6.65 23.06 -5.70
C SER A 135 -7.28 24.36 -6.23
N TRP A 136 -6.55 25.46 -6.04
CA TRP A 136 -6.61 26.75 -6.74
C TRP A 136 -7.17 26.77 -8.18
N PHE A 137 -7.23 25.64 -8.89
CA PHE A 137 -7.94 25.42 -10.15
C PHE A 137 -9.42 25.81 -10.14
N THR A 138 -10.17 25.60 -9.06
CA THR A 138 -11.59 25.99 -9.01
C THR A 138 -11.76 27.51 -9.08
N LYS A 139 -10.79 28.27 -8.56
CA LYS A 139 -10.75 29.74 -8.67
C LYS A 139 -10.20 30.23 -10.00
N MET A 140 -9.31 29.47 -10.64
CA MET A 140 -8.60 29.91 -11.85
C MET A 140 -9.10 29.27 -13.17
N ALA A 141 -10.06 28.35 -13.14
CA ALA A 141 -10.65 27.71 -14.32
C ALA A 141 -11.28 28.70 -15.33
N ARG A 142 -11.62 29.93 -14.91
CA ARG A 142 -12.05 31.01 -15.83
C ARG A 142 -10.91 31.65 -16.63
N ILE A 143 -9.68 31.61 -16.13
CA ILE A 143 -8.52 32.30 -16.70
C ILE A 143 -7.69 31.39 -17.63
N PHE A 144 -7.70 30.06 -17.38
CA PHE A 144 -6.89 29.08 -18.12
C PHE A 144 -7.59 28.44 -19.35
N ARG A 145 -8.34 29.24 -20.12
CA ARG A 145 -8.91 28.80 -21.41
C ARG A 145 -7.93 28.89 -22.58
N SER A 146 -6.81 29.61 -22.47
CA SER A 146 -6.03 30.02 -23.65
C SER A 146 -4.64 29.43 -23.82
N LEU A 147 -3.94 28.91 -22.79
CA LEU A 147 -2.52 28.60 -22.93
C LEU A 147 -2.09 27.41 -22.05
N SER A 148 -1.40 26.45 -22.68
CA SER A 148 -0.51 25.43 -22.07
C SER A 148 -1.17 24.32 -21.23
N LYS A 149 -0.75 23.08 -21.48
CA LYS A 149 -1.06 21.83 -20.74
C LYS A 149 -1.44 22.08 -19.26
N ARG A 150 -2.69 21.84 -18.86
CA ARG A 150 -3.20 22.17 -17.51
C ARG A 150 -2.52 21.31 -16.44
N ARG A 151 -2.14 21.85 -15.29
CA ARG A 151 -1.56 21.02 -14.21
C ARG A 151 -2.67 20.52 -13.29
N MET A 152 -2.85 19.21 -13.14
CA MET A 152 -3.86 18.66 -12.24
C MET A 152 -3.18 18.13 -10.97
N VAL A 153 -3.49 18.74 -9.83
CA VAL A 153 -2.98 18.29 -8.53
C VAL A 153 -3.86 17.15 -8.03
N ILE A 154 -3.23 16.03 -7.71
CA ILE A 154 -3.88 14.86 -7.12
C ILE A 154 -3.98 15.05 -5.61
N SER A 155 -5.13 14.67 -5.05
CA SER A 155 -5.39 14.63 -3.63
C SER A 155 -4.48 13.60 -2.95
N PRO A 156 -3.96 13.87 -1.74
CA PRO A 156 -3.27 12.86 -0.95
C PRO A 156 -4.22 11.73 -0.51
N GLN A 157 -5.54 11.96 -0.49
CA GLN A 157 -6.51 10.89 -0.24
C GLN A 157 -6.74 10.08 -1.52
N PHE A 158 -6.48 8.79 -1.43
CA PHE A 158 -6.77 7.81 -2.46
C PHE A 158 -7.68 6.71 -1.91
N GLU A 159 -8.25 5.92 -2.81
CA GLU A 159 -9.00 4.73 -2.45
C GLU A 159 -8.41 3.54 -3.19
N LEU A 160 -8.15 2.45 -2.45
CA LEU A 160 -7.60 1.22 -2.99
C LEU A 160 -8.54 0.07 -2.62
N ILE A 161 -9.21 -0.50 -3.63
CA ILE A 161 -10.19 -1.56 -3.45
C ILE A 161 -9.64 -2.85 -4.04
N LYS A 162 -9.73 -3.95 -3.27
CA LYS A 162 -9.47 -5.29 -3.79
C LYS A 162 -10.74 -5.87 -4.41
N GLN A 163 -10.69 -6.22 -5.68
CA GLN A 163 -11.76 -6.89 -6.41
C GLN A 163 -11.42 -8.37 -6.62
N ARG A 164 -12.41 -9.23 -6.37
CA ARG A 164 -12.32 -10.64 -6.73
C ARG A 164 -12.59 -10.79 -8.22
N LEU A 165 -11.75 -11.55 -8.92
CA LEU A 165 -11.91 -11.78 -10.36
C LEU A 165 -13.05 -12.75 -10.71
N TYR A 166 -13.50 -13.53 -9.73
CA TYR A 166 -14.52 -14.55 -9.91
C TYR A 166 -15.67 -14.28 -8.93
N ASN A 167 -16.82 -13.92 -9.49
CA ASN A 167 -18.09 -13.95 -8.78
C ASN A 167 -18.66 -15.35 -9.02
N PHE A 168 -18.72 -16.17 -7.97
CA PHE A 168 -19.57 -17.35 -8.01
C PHE A 168 -20.99 -16.83 -7.78
N GLU A 169 -21.80 -16.80 -8.84
CA GLU A 169 -23.25 -16.70 -8.71
C GLU A 169 -23.72 -18.10 -8.28
N ASP A 170 -24.25 -18.23 -7.06
CA ASP A 170 -24.87 -19.46 -6.54
C ASP A 170 -26.23 -19.74 -7.21
#